data_AF-A0A4Q4VUE5-F1
#
_entry.id   AF-A0A4Q4VUE5-F1
#
_cell.length_a   1.000
_cell.length_b   1.000
_cell.length_c   1.000
_cell.angle_alpha   90.00
_cell.angle_beta   90.00
_cell.angle_gamma   90.00
#
_symmetry.space_group_name_H-M   'P 1'
#
loop_
_entity.id
_entity.type
_entity.pdbx_description
1 polymer ?
#
loop_
_entity_poly.entity_id
_entity_poly.type
_entity_poly.pdbx_seq_one_letter_code
_entity_poly.pdbx_strand_id
1 'polypeptide(L)'
;MEVRPLLRPLSALATSTTTTTTTAAAACNISRAVVGQRRQQSTASRTKKALKIPPHPSFLTPPSGASHVVFNPPPSAPSVYHTPFKFLPKSDPRRQANLAQLLLRNASSPYPTIPSSLSSVPTSSSSTSEDPAAELPPTLTADEHERSQPRRNVTREQVEEMRALRAEDPATWSVHKLAARFGCTPWFVMMCCKSSAEHRAAERTRKEAIRARWGPGRALAREERRKRKALLLRGEL
;
A
#
# COMPACT_ATOMS: atom_id res chain seq x y z
N MET A 1 -1.82 33.35 31.80
CA MET A 1 -1.09 32.47 32.73
C MET A 1 -2.08 31.95 33.74
N GLU A 2 -2.61 30.75 33.55
CA GLU A 2 -3.57 30.15 34.47
C GLU A 2 -2.90 28.99 35.19
N VAL A 3 -2.80 29.12 36.51
CA VAL A 3 -2.13 28.18 37.40
C VAL A 3 -3.20 27.24 37.98
N ARG A 4 -3.20 25.98 37.56
CA ARG A 4 -4.07 24.95 38.14
C ARG A 4 -3.38 24.33 39.37
N PRO A 5 -4.02 24.28 40.56
CA PRO A 5 -3.44 23.59 41.71
C PRO A 5 -3.64 22.07 41.59
N LEU A 6 -2.53 21.34 41.64
CA LEU A 6 -2.47 19.89 41.78
C LEU A 6 -2.70 19.50 43.24
N LEU A 7 -3.91 19.07 43.58
CA LEU A 7 -4.17 18.40 44.87
C LEU A 7 -3.82 16.92 44.74
N ARG A 8 -2.69 16.53 45.35
CA ARG A 8 -2.34 15.13 45.67
C ARG A 8 -2.86 14.82 47.08
N PRO A 9 -3.55 13.69 47.31
CA PRO A 9 -3.78 13.23 48.68
C PRO A 9 -2.49 12.61 49.25
N LEU A 10 -2.02 13.19 50.36
CA LEU A 10 -0.96 12.63 51.21
C LEU A 10 -1.49 11.38 51.90
N SER A 11 -0.93 10.22 51.55
CA SER A 11 -1.10 8.97 52.29
C SER A 11 -0.32 9.07 53.60
N ALA A 12 -1.04 9.18 54.72
CA ALA A 12 -0.49 9.14 56.06
C ALA A 12 0.06 7.73 56.38
N LEU A 13 1.35 7.67 56.73
CA LEU A 13 1.99 6.51 57.36
C LEU A 13 1.66 6.54 58.86
N ALA A 14 0.77 5.65 59.29
CA ALA A 14 0.57 5.39 60.72
C ALA A 14 1.50 4.25 61.14
N THR A 15 2.62 4.59 61.76
CA THR A 15 3.42 3.68 62.58
C THR A 15 2.80 3.59 63.95
N SER A 16 2.18 2.45 64.27
CA SER A 16 1.75 2.12 65.64
C SER A 16 2.70 1.09 66.22
N THR A 17 3.65 1.56 67.02
CA THR A 17 4.30 0.77 68.07
C THR A 17 3.39 0.78 69.30
N THR A 18 3.05 -0.39 69.85
CA THR A 18 3.02 -0.64 71.32
C THR A 18 2.53 -2.06 71.65
N THR A 19 3.41 -2.76 72.39
CA THR A 19 3.18 -3.62 73.57
C THR A 19 2.22 -4.81 73.50
N THR A 20 2.85 -5.97 73.67
CA THR A 20 2.32 -7.25 74.13
C THR A 20 1.56 -7.12 75.44
N THR A 21 0.29 -7.54 75.45
CA THR A 21 -0.40 -7.96 76.68
C THR A 21 -1.26 -9.17 76.36
N THR A 22 -0.97 -10.26 77.06
CA THR A 22 -1.62 -11.57 76.94
C THR A 22 -2.95 -11.55 77.67
N THR A 23 -4.06 -11.57 76.93
CA THR A 23 -5.35 -12.02 77.47
C THR A 23 -6.07 -12.80 76.37
N ALA A 24 -6.29 -14.09 76.63
CA ALA A 24 -7.03 -15.00 75.78
C ALA A 24 -8.48 -14.53 75.66
N ALA A 25 -8.82 -13.94 74.51
CA ALA A 25 -10.19 -13.69 74.10
C ALA A 25 -10.49 -14.58 72.90
N ALA A 26 -11.55 -15.37 73.03
CA ALA A 26 -11.99 -16.35 72.05
C ALA A 26 -12.05 -15.74 70.63
N ALA A 27 -11.29 -16.32 69.72
CA ALA A 27 -11.35 -16.01 68.30
C ALA A 27 -12.73 -16.40 67.77
N CYS A 28 -13.66 -15.45 67.73
CA CYS A 28 -14.75 -15.52 66.78
C CYS A 28 -14.12 -15.37 65.39
N ASN A 29 -13.81 -16.52 64.77
CA ASN A 29 -13.55 -16.61 63.34
C ASN A 29 -14.82 -16.18 62.60
N ILE A 30 -15.03 -14.87 62.51
CA ILE A 30 -15.85 -14.31 61.46
C ILE A 30 -15.04 -14.59 60.21
N SER A 31 -15.35 -15.72 59.58
CA SER A 31 -15.00 -16.01 58.20
C SER A 31 -15.40 -14.77 57.42
N ARG A 32 -14.43 -13.87 57.17
CA ARG A 32 -14.61 -12.71 56.32
C ARG A 32 -14.88 -13.34 54.98
N ALA A 33 -16.16 -13.53 54.68
CA ALA A 33 -16.61 -14.06 53.42
C ALA A 33 -15.83 -13.26 52.39
N VAL A 34 -14.93 -13.94 51.68
CA VAL A 34 -14.28 -13.37 50.52
C VAL A 34 -15.44 -13.24 49.55
N VAL A 35 -16.18 -12.13 49.68
CA VAL A 35 -17.08 -11.63 48.66
C VAL A 35 -16.15 -11.55 47.48
N GLY A 36 -16.22 -12.56 46.61
CA GLY A 36 -15.30 -12.74 45.51
C GLY A 36 -15.30 -11.40 44.82
N GLN A 37 -14.19 -10.65 44.94
CA GLN A 37 -14.09 -9.35 44.32
C GLN A 37 -14.20 -9.67 42.85
N ARG A 38 -15.42 -9.52 42.30
CA ARG A 38 -15.68 -9.66 40.88
C ARG A 38 -14.71 -8.69 40.24
N ARG A 39 -13.66 -9.23 39.62
CA ARG A 39 -12.60 -8.44 39.01
C ARG A 39 -13.22 -7.69 37.83
N GLN A 40 -13.74 -6.50 38.10
CA GLN A 40 -14.31 -5.66 37.07
C GLN A 40 -13.16 -5.17 36.18
N GLN A 41 -13.35 -5.28 34.86
CA GLN A 41 -12.41 -4.79 33.85
C GLN A 41 -12.43 -3.25 33.71
N SER A 42 -13.07 -2.55 34.64
CA SER A 42 -13.42 -1.12 34.52
C SER A 42 -12.23 -0.16 34.63
N THR A 43 -11.06 -0.62 35.10
CA THR A 43 -9.90 0.27 35.26
C THR A 43 -9.06 0.32 33.98
N ALA A 44 -8.73 1.51 33.50
CA ALA A 44 -7.86 1.71 32.31
C ALA A 44 -6.52 0.95 32.37
N SER A 45 -5.93 0.76 33.56
CA SER A 45 -4.70 -0.03 33.72
C SER A 45 -4.85 -1.49 33.32
N ARG A 46 -6.04 -2.11 33.51
CA ARG A 46 -6.30 -3.50 33.13
C ARG A 46 -6.40 -3.61 31.61
N THR A 47 -7.19 -2.72 30.99
CA THR A 47 -7.32 -2.63 29.53
C THR A 47 -5.97 -2.39 28.86
N LYS A 48 -5.12 -1.49 29.39
CA LYS A 48 -3.76 -1.26 28.87
C LYS A 48 -2.87 -2.51 28.94
N LYS A 49 -2.96 -3.28 30.02
CA LYS A 49 -2.19 -4.53 30.16
C LYS A 49 -2.69 -5.62 29.21
N ALA A 50 -4.01 -5.71 29.03
CA ALA A 50 -4.63 -6.67 28.11
C ALA A 50 -4.33 -6.36 26.63
N LEU A 51 -4.27 -5.08 26.25
CA LEU A 51 -3.95 -4.62 24.89
C LEU A 51 -2.45 -4.35 24.65
N LYS A 52 -1.57 -4.86 25.53
CA LYS A 52 -0.13 -4.63 25.41
C LYS A 52 0.45 -5.47 24.26
N ILE A 53 1.00 -4.81 23.25
CA ILE A 53 1.77 -5.43 22.17
C ILE A 53 3.27 -5.32 22.53
N PRO A 54 4.05 -6.42 22.48
CA PRO A 54 5.50 -6.36 22.72
C PRO A 54 6.23 -5.60 21.60
N PRO A 55 7.41 -4.99 21.87
CA PRO A 55 8.21 -4.35 20.84
C PRO A 55 8.83 -5.39 19.88
N HIS A 56 9.33 -4.93 18.74
CA HIS A 56 10.05 -5.77 17.78
C HIS A 56 11.35 -6.34 18.41
N PRO A 57 11.74 -7.60 18.13
CA PRO A 57 12.88 -8.27 18.75
C PRO A 57 14.21 -7.54 18.61
N SER A 58 14.40 -6.74 17.55
CA SER A 58 15.61 -5.92 17.36
C SER A 58 15.85 -4.88 18.46
N PHE A 59 14.82 -4.53 19.24
CA PHE A 59 14.93 -3.61 20.37
C PHE A 59 15.19 -4.33 21.70
N LEU A 60 15.21 -5.67 21.71
CA LEU A 60 15.58 -6.43 22.89
C LEU A 60 17.11 -6.38 23.00
N THR A 61 17.60 -5.55 23.91
CA THR A 61 19.04 -5.31 24.11
C THR A 61 19.78 -6.61 24.47
N PRO A 62 20.89 -6.94 23.78
CA PRO A 62 21.76 -8.04 24.20
C PRO A 62 22.48 -7.67 25.52
N PRO A 63 22.87 -8.65 26.35
CA PRO A 63 23.42 -8.43 27.69
C PRO A 63 24.83 -7.79 27.73
N SER A 64 25.42 -7.50 26.56
CA SER A 64 26.84 -7.14 26.40
C SER A 64 27.22 -5.72 26.87
N GLY A 65 26.27 -4.86 27.26
CA GLY A 65 26.53 -3.53 27.82
C GLY A 65 27.18 -2.47 26.90
N ALA A 66 27.72 -2.87 25.73
CA ALA A 66 28.37 -1.97 24.78
C ALA A 66 27.37 -1.26 23.84
N SER A 67 27.61 0.02 23.57
CA SER A 67 26.83 0.82 22.61
C SER A 67 27.23 0.48 21.17
N HIS A 68 26.26 0.13 20.32
CA HIS A 68 26.46 -0.14 18.90
C HIS A 68 25.26 0.35 18.08
N VAL A 69 25.46 0.60 16.78
CA VAL A 69 24.40 1.00 15.85
C VAL A 69 23.81 -0.25 15.20
N VAL A 70 22.50 -0.45 15.33
CA VAL A 70 21.76 -1.57 14.73
C VAL A 70 21.08 -1.14 13.44
N PHE A 71 21.26 -1.90 12.36
CA PHE A 71 20.49 -1.72 11.13
C PHE A 71 19.12 -2.41 11.24
N ASN A 72 18.04 -1.64 11.42
CA ASN A 72 16.69 -2.15 11.59
C ASN A 72 15.74 -1.58 10.50
N PRO A 73 15.76 -2.12 9.27
CA PRO A 73 14.89 -1.68 8.19
C PRO A 73 13.43 -2.06 8.53
N PRO A 74 12.51 -1.08 8.67
CA PRO A 74 11.14 -1.37 9.09
C PRO A 74 10.35 -2.09 7.99
N PRO A 75 9.44 -3.02 8.33
CA PRO A 75 8.55 -3.68 7.37
C PRO A 75 7.35 -2.78 7.02
N SER A 76 7.62 -1.53 6.62
CA SER A 76 6.63 -0.52 6.28
C SER A 76 6.92 0.09 4.91
N ALA A 77 5.90 0.61 4.24
CA ALA A 77 6.10 1.34 2.99
C ALA A 77 7.02 2.56 3.21
N PRO A 78 8.00 2.81 2.32
CA PRO A 78 8.85 3.98 2.42
C PRO A 78 8.06 5.27 2.15
N SER A 79 8.47 6.36 2.78
CA SER A 79 7.91 7.69 2.49
C SER A 79 8.45 8.26 1.17
N VAL A 80 7.75 9.24 0.60
CA VAL A 80 8.16 9.94 -0.64
C VAL A 80 9.54 10.60 -0.51
N TYR A 81 9.94 10.98 0.70
CA TYR A 81 11.25 11.59 0.97
C TYR A 81 12.41 10.59 0.90
N HIS A 82 12.13 9.29 0.91
CA HIS A 82 13.14 8.26 0.62
C HIS A 82 13.31 8.12 -0.90
N THR A 83 13.97 9.11 -1.50
CA THR A 83 14.11 9.24 -2.95
C THR A 83 14.99 8.12 -3.53
N PRO A 84 14.52 7.34 -4.53
CA PRO A 84 15.34 6.30 -5.17
C PRO A 84 16.51 6.91 -5.94
N PHE A 85 17.63 6.19 -6.06
CA PHE A 85 18.87 6.71 -6.65
C PHE A 85 18.75 7.17 -8.11
N LYS A 86 17.76 6.66 -8.84
CA LYS A 86 17.45 7.09 -10.20
C LYS A 86 17.01 8.55 -10.27
N PHE A 87 16.41 9.07 -9.18
CA PHE A 87 15.89 10.44 -9.11
C PHE A 87 16.86 11.42 -8.42
N LEU A 88 17.97 10.93 -7.85
CA LEU A 88 19.01 11.81 -7.33
C LEU A 88 19.86 12.41 -8.47
N PRO A 89 20.26 13.70 -8.38
CA PRO A 89 21.25 14.27 -9.28
C PRO A 89 22.55 13.46 -9.28
N LYS A 90 23.24 13.43 -10.44
CA LYS A 90 24.51 12.69 -10.57
C LYS A 90 25.61 13.18 -9.63
N SER A 91 25.57 14.44 -9.22
CA SER A 91 26.51 15.08 -8.29
C SER A 91 26.27 14.76 -6.81
N ASP A 92 25.11 14.20 -6.45
CA ASP A 92 24.78 13.93 -5.04
C ASP A 92 25.60 12.73 -4.52
N PRO A 93 26.44 12.88 -3.48
CA PRO A 93 27.28 11.80 -2.95
C PRO A 93 26.45 10.63 -2.40
N ARG A 94 25.20 10.87 -1.99
CA ARG A 94 24.29 9.83 -1.47
C ARG A 94 23.92 8.78 -2.53
N ARG A 95 24.10 9.11 -3.81
CA ARG A 95 23.91 8.19 -4.94
C ARG A 95 24.93 7.04 -4.95
N GLN A 96 26.14 7.26 -4.41
CA GLN A 96 27.24 6.28 -4.44
C GLN A 96 27.23 5.35 -3.21
N ALA A 97 27.03 5.90 -2.00
CA ALA A 97 27.17 5.16 -0.74
C ALA A 97 26.17 4.00 -0.56
N ASN A 98 24.97 4.12 -1.13
CA ASN A 98 23.89 3.15 -0.91
C ASN A 98 23.79 2.05 -2.00
N LEU A 99 24.53 2.14 -3.11
CA LEU A 99 24.60 1.06 -4.09
C LEU A 99 25.24 -0.20 -3.49
N ALA A 100 26.30 -0.02 -2.70
CA ALA A 100 26.93 -1.11 -1.99
C ALA A 100 25.93 -1.83 -1.06
N GLN A 101 25.11 -1.09 -0.31
CA GLN A 101 24.11 -1.68 0.59
C GLN A 101 23.02 -2.46 -0.14
N LEU A 102 22.56 -2.01 -1.30
CA LEU A 102 21.59 -2.76 -2.13
C LEU A 102 22.19 -4.06 -2.68
N LEU A 103 23.45 -4.02 -3.13
CA LEU A 103 24.15 -5.20 -3.65
C LEU A 103 24.40 -6.24 -2.54
N LEU A 104 24.77 -5.79 -1.34
CA LEU A 104 24.91 -6.68 -0.18
C LEU A 104 23.57 -7.29 0.26
N ARG A 105 22.47 -6.52 0.17
CA ARG A 105 21.13 -6.98 0.54
C ARG A 105 20.62 -8.11 -0.35
N ASN A 106 20.87 -8.06 -1.66
CA ASN A 106 20.42 -9.10 -2.60
C ASN A 106 21.12 -10.45 -2.36
N ALA A 107 22.36 -10.42 -1.87
CA ALA A 107 23.11 -11.63 -1.51
C ALA A 107 22.69 -12.25 -0.16
N SER A 108 22.00 -11.48 0.71
CA SER A 108 21.73 -11.87 2.10
C SER A 108 20.23 -11.85 2.45
N SER A 109 19.35 -12.24 1.53
CA SER A 109 17.94 -12.48 1.88
C SER A 109 17.87 -13.59 2.95
N PRO A 110 17.36 -13.33 4.16
CA PRO A 110 17.30 -14.31 5.25
C PRO A 110 16.06 -15.20 5.17
N TYR A 111 15.31 -15.19 4.06
CA TYR A 111 14.33 -16.24 3.83
C TYR A 111 15.09 -17.54 3.57
N PRO A 112 14.88 -18.59 4.38
CA PRO A 112 15.46 -19.88 4.07
C PRO A 112 14.93 -20.28 2.69
N THR A 113 15.84 -20.54 1.78
CA THR A 113 15.64 -21.41 0.63
C THR A 113 15.06 -22.71 1.19
N ILE A 114 13.74 -22.83 1.24
CA ILE A 114 13.10 -24.11 1.47
C ILE A 114 13.55 -24.97 0.29
N PRO A 115 14.23 -26.11 0.51
CA PRO A 115 14.58 -26.98 -0.59
C PRO A 115 13.30 -27.34 -1.33
N SER A 116 13.25 -27.03 -2.62
CA SER A 116 12.12 -27.27 -3.53
C SER A 116 11.81 -28.77 -3.76
N SER A 117 12.20 -29.66 -2.85
CA SER A 117 12.06 -31.11 -2.98
C SER A 117 10.72 -31.67 -2.51
N LEU A 118 9.76 -30.84 -2.06
CA LEU A 118 8.44 -31.31 -1.61
C LEU A 118 7.24 -30.60 -2.25
N SER A 119 7.45 -29.76 -3.26
CA SER A 119 6.35 -29.29 -4.11
C SER A 119 6.38 -30.06 -5.42
N SER A 120 5.52 -31.07 -5.50
CA SER A 120 5.12 -31.75 -6.73
C SER A 120 4.32 -30.79 -7.62
N VAL A 121 4.99 -29.75 -8.10
CA VAL A 121 4.54 -28.91 -9.21
C VAL A 121 5.59 -29.10 -10.29
N PRO A 122 5.23 -29.53 -11.52
CA PRO A 122 6.20 -29.86 -12.54
C PRO A 122 6.98 -28.59 -12.90
N THR A 123 8.20 -28.53 -12.36
CA THR A 123 9.19 -27.53 -12.69
C THR A 123 9.80 -27.99 -14.00
N SER A 124 9.38 -27.39 -15.11
CA SER A 124 10.13 -27.46 -16.35
C SER A 124 11.46 -26.74 -16.12
N SER A 125 12.45 -27.49 -15.66
CA SER A 125 13.85 -27.11 -15.69
C SER A 125 14.28 -26.97 -17.16
N SER A 126 14.51 -25.74 -17.57
CA SER A 126 15.06 -25.36 -18.87
C SER A 126 16.01 -24.20 -18.59
N SER A 127 17.28 -24.52 -18.32
CA SER A 127 18.43 -24.07 -19.12
C SER A 127 18.50 -22.55 -19.35
N THR A 128 19.45 -21.93 -18.65
CA THR A 128 20.38 -20.94 -19.22
C THR A 128 19.77 -19.93 -20.19
N SER A 129 19.03 -18.95 -19.67
CA SER A 129 18.89 -17.65 -20.30
C SER A 129 19.16 -16.58 -19.24
N GLU A 130 20.27 -15.86 -19.40
CA GLU A 130 20.64 -14.71 -18.57
C GLU A 130 19.72 -13.51 -18.86
N ASP A 131 18.41 -13.69 -18.64
CA ASP A 131 17.45 -12.62 -18.74
C ASP A 131 17.15 -12.11 -17.32
N PRO A 132 17.68 -10.93 -16.91
CA PRO A 132 17.41 -10.35 -15.59
C PRO A 132 15.92 -10.01 -15.38
N ALA A 133 15.10 -10.13 -16.43
CA ALA A 133 13.65 -10.00 -16.38
C ALA A 133 12.96 -11.20 -15.69
N ALA A 134 13.58 -12.38 -15.68
CA ALA A 134 13.01 -13.59 -15.06
C ALA A 134 13.04 -13.55 -13.52
N GLU A 135 13.86 -12.68 -12.92
CA GLU A 135 13.97 -12.50 -11.47
C GLU A 135 12.95 -11.48 -10.90
N LEU A 136 12.29 -10.70 -11.77
CA LEU A 136 11.32 -9.68 -11.36
C LEU A 136 9.91 -10.29 -11.17
N PRO A 137 9.08 -9.72 -10.26
CA PRO A 137 7.70 -10.15 -10.11
C PRO A 137 6.90 -9.90 -11.39
N PRO A 138 5.84 -10.68 -11.64
CA PRO A 138 5.07 -10.58 -12.87
C PRO A 138 4.43 -9.20 -13.03
N THR A 139 4.47 -8.65 -14.25
CA THR A 139 3.86 -7.38 -14.59
C THR A 139 2.33 -7.47 -14.47
N LEU A 140 1.70 -6.48 -13.82
CA LEU A 140 0.24 -6.42 -13.71
C LEU A 140 -0.46 -6.08 -15.03
N THR A 141 0.29 -5.57 -16.01
CA THR A 141 -0.28 -5.06 -17.25
C THR A 141 0.10 -5.97 -18.42
N ALA A 142 -0.87 -6.73 -18.93
CA ALA A 142 -0.63 -7.77 -19.95
C ALA A 142 0.14 -7.28 -21.18
N ASP A 143 -0.12 -6.04 -21.63
CA ASP A 143 0.52 -5.48 -22.83
C ASP A 143 1.69 -4.53 -22.52
N GLU A 144 2.37 -4.69 -21.38
CA GLU A 144 3.49 -3.81 -21.00
C GLU A 144 4.62 -3.86 -22.03
N HIS A 145 4.96 -5.07 -22.49
CA HIS A 145 5.95 -5.28 -23.53
C HIS A 145 5.56 -4.59 -24.85
N GLU A 146 4.29 -4.67 -25.26
CA GLU A 146 3.80 -3.99 -26.46
C GLU A 146 3.81 -2.47 -26.32
N ARG A 147 3.56 -1.94 -25.11
CA ARG A 147 3.69 -0.49 -24.83
C ARG A 147 5.14 -0.02 -24.85
N SER A 148 6.06 -0.86 -24.38
CA SER A 148 7.49 -0.56 -24.35
C SER A 148 8.10 -0.49 -25.75
N GLN A 149 7.56 -1.27 -26.70
CA GLN A 149 8.01 -1.30 -28.10
C GLN A 149 6.99 -0.61 -29.02
N PRO A 150 7.04 0.73 -29.20
CA PRO A 150 6.09 1.44 -30.03
C PRO A 150 6.23 1.02 -31.51
N ARG A 151 5.13 0.54 -32.10
CA ARG A 151 5.06 0.22 -33.53
C ARG A 151 5.08 1.51 -34.35
N ARG A 152 6.15 1.73 -35.12
CA ARG A 152 6.33 2.90 -36.02
C ARG A 152 6.11 2.51 -37.48
N ASN A 153 4.94 1.95 -37.76
CA ASN A 153 4.62 1.34 -39.05
C ASN A 153 3.81 2.23 -39.99
N VAL A 154 3.24 3.35 -39.52
CA VAL A 154 2.36 4.20 -40.33
C VAL A 154 3.14 5.36 -40.97
N THR A 155 3.04 5.49 -42.29
CA THR A 155 3.62 6.61 -43.06
C THR A 155 2.69 7.83 -43.10
N ARG A 156 3.19 8.98 -43.55
CA ARG A 156 2.39 10.21 -43.67
C ARG A 156 1.19 10.04 -44.61
N GLU A 157 1.40 9.39 -45.75
CA GLU A 157 0.38 9.15 -46.76
C GLU A 157 -0.77 8.31 -46.19
N GLN A 158 -0.42 7.26 -45.43
CA GLN A 158 -1.40 6.43 -44.74
C GLN A 158 -2.20 7.22 -43.69
N VAL A 159 -1.58 8.20 -43.02
CA VAL A 159 -2.32 9.09 -42.10
C VAL A 159 -3.33 9.96 -42.84
N GLU A 160 -3.00 10.44 -44.04
CA GLU A 160 -3.90 11.23 -44.87
C GLU A 160 -5.08 10.37 -45.36
N GLU A 161 -4.83 9.13 -45.79
CA GLU A 161 -5.87 8.15 -46.10
C GLU A 161 -6.78 7.86 -44.90
N MET A 162 -6.20 7.63 -43.71
CA MET A 162 -6.98 7.42 -42.49
C MET A 162 -7.90 8.59 -42.16
N ARG A 163 -7.45 9.82 -42.41
CA ARG A 163 -8.25 11.02 -42.21
C ARG A 163 -9.38 11.10 -43.23
N ALA A 164 -9.10 10.85 -44.51
CA ALA A 164 -10.09 10.84 -45.57
C ALA A 164 -11.21 9.82 -45.27
N LEU A 165 -10.85 8.56 -45.01
CA LEU A 165 -11.81 7.49 -44.70
C LEU A 165 -12.69 7.81 -43.49
N ARG A 166 -12.14 8.48 -42.48
CA ARG A 166 -12.89 8.85 -41.26
C ARG A 166 -13.75 10.10 -41.44
N ALA A 167 -13.39 10.98 -42.38
CA ALA A 167 -14.18 12.14 -42.75
C ALA A 167 -15.38 11.76 -43.62
N GLU A 168 -15.19 10.78 -44.51
CA GLU A 168 -16.26 10.17 -45.33
C GLU A 168 -17.31 9.50 -44.44
N ASP A 169 -16.97 8.38 -43.81
CA ASP A 169 -17.93 7.55 -43.07
C ASP A 169 -17.40 7.12 -41.70
N PRO A 170 -17.59 7.93 -40.64
CA PRO A 170 -17.07 7.62 -39.30
C PRO A 170 -17.71 6.38 -38.65
N ALA A 171 -18.90 5.98 -39.09
CA ALA A 171 -19.59 4.78 -38.62
C ALA A 171 -18.96 3.49 -39.17
N THR A 172 -18.71 3.45 -40.48
CA THR A 172 -18.08 2.31 -41.16
C THR A 172 -16.59 2.22 -40.84
N TRP A 173 -15.88 3.35 -40.89
CA TRP A 173 -14.45 3.46 -40.60
C TRP A 173 -14.22 3.87 -39.14
N SER A 174 -14.64 2.97 -38.25
CA SER A 174 -14.41 3.12 -36.80
C SER A 174 -12.91 3.12 -36.46
N VAL A 175 -12.58 3.67 -35.29
CA VAL A 175 -11.19 3.75 -34.79
C VAL A 175 -10.53 2.37 -34.79
N HIS A 176 -11.27 1.34 -34.36
CA HIS A 176 -10.77 -0.03 -34.31
C HIS A 176 -10.57 -0.65 -35.70
N LYS A 177 -11.43 -0.34 -36.68
CA LYS A 177 -11.30 -0.85 -38.04
C LYS A 177 -10.08 -0.25 -38.75
N LEU A 178 -9.85 1.06 -38.57
CA LEU A 178 -8.65 1.73 -39.10
C LEU A 178 -7.38 1.22 -38.41
N ALA A 179 -7.42 1.02 -37.09
CA ALA A 179 -6.32 0.43 -36.32
C ALA A 179 -5.92 -0.95 -36.87
N ALA A 180 -6.91 -1.81 -37.14
CA ALA A 180 -6.66 -3.13 -37.73
C ALA A 180 -6.12 -3.04 -39.16
N ARG A 181 -6.68 -2.16 -40.00
CA ARG A 181 -6.26 -2.00 -41.41
C ARG A 181 -4.82 -1.53 -41.56
N PHE A 182 -4.42 -0.54 -40.77
CA PHE A 182 -3.07 0.05 -40.82
C PHE A 182 -2.12 -0.56 -39.77
N GLY A 183 -2.55 -1.59 -39.03
CA GLY A 183 -1.75 -2.28 -38.02
C GLY A 183 -1.26 -1.39 -36.86
N CYS A 184 -2.00 -0.32 -36.52
CA CYS A 184 -1.61 0.66 -35.51
C CYS A 184 -2.52 0.62 -34.27
N THR A 185 -2.12 1.26 -33.17
CA THR A 185 -2.92 1.29 -31.94
C THR A 185 -4.17 2.17 -32.12
N PRO A 186 -5.35 1.79 -31.60
CA PRO A 186 -6.57 2.63 -31.68
C PRO A 186 -6.37 4.05 -31.14
N TRP A 187 -5.48 4.21 -30.14
CA TRP A 187 -5.15 5.53 -29.63
C TRP A 187 -4.44 6.41 -30.68
N PHE A 188 -3.49 5.86 -31.45
CA PHE A 188 -2.82 6.59 -32.53
C PHE A 188 -3.82 7.10 -33.57
N VAL A 189 -4.81 6.28 -33.94
CA VAL A 189 -5.89 6.68 -34.86
C VAL A 189 -6.71 7.85 -34.29
N MET A 190 -7.09 7.79 -33.01
CA MET A 190 -7.88 8.85 -32.36
C MET A 190 -7.07 10.14 -32.14
N MET A 191 -5.74 10.08 -32.11
CA MET A 191 -4.85 11.25 -32.13
C MET A 191 -4.83 11.91 -33.51
N CYS A 192 -4.72 11.12 -34.58
CA CYS A 192 -4.55 11.62 -35.95
C CYS A 192 -5.86 12.05 -36.63
N CYS A 193 -6.96 11.33 -36.35
CA CYS A 193 -8.20 11.42 -37.10
C CYS A 193 -9.38 11.74 -36.17
N LYS A 194 -9.82 13.01 -36.20
CA LYS A 194 -11.06 13.43 -35.51
C LYS A 194 -12.25 13.08 -36.40
N SER A 195 -13.30 12.49 -35.84
CA SER A 195 -14.56 12.29 -36.57
C SER A 195 -15.32 13.61 -36.71
N SER A 196 -16.28 13.64 -37.64
CA SER A 196 -17.18 14.78 -37.86
C SER A 196 -17.81 15.28 -36.56
N ALA A 197 -18.05 16.59 -36.47
CA ALA A 197 -18.61 17.22 -35.28
C ALA A 197 -20.01 16.65 -34.96
N GLU A 198 -20.80 16.40 -35.99
CA GLU A 198 -22.14 15.80 -35.91
C GLU A 198 -22.08 14.39 -35.31
N HIS A 199 -21.19 13.52 -35.80
CA HIS A 199 -21.02 12.17 -35.24
C HIS A 199 -20.60 12.23 -33.76
N ARG A 200 -19.71 13.16 -33.38
CA ARG A 200 -19.33 13.37 -31.97
C ARG A 200 -20.48 13.90 -31.12
N ALA A 201 -21.38 14.70 -31.68
CA ALA A 201 -22.57 15.16 -30.97
C ALA A 201 -23.57 14.00 -30.78
N ALA A 202 -23.86 13.23 -31.82
CA ALA A 202 -24.73 12.05 -31.76
C ALA A 202 -24.23 11.00 -30.75
N GLU A 203 -22.92 10.76 -30.68
CA GLU A 203 -22.35 9.85 -29.68
C GLU A 203 -22.42 10.42 -28.25
N ARG A 204 -22.39 11.75 -28.08
CA ARG A 204 -22.61 12.39 -26.77
C ARG A 204 -24.07 12.24 -26.33
N THR A 205 -25.02 12.54 -27.20
CA THR A 205 -26.46 12.41 -26.89
C THR A 205 -26.83 10.95 -26.60
N ARG A 206 -26.29 9.99 -27.36
CA ARG A 206 -26.45 8.55 -27.08
C ARG A 206 -25.92 8.18 -25.69
N LYS A 207 -24.74 8.66 -25.31
CA LYS A 207 -24.17 8.40 -23.96
C LYS A 207 -24.98 9.06 -22.85
N GLU A 208 -25.56 10.23 -23.10
CA GLU A 208 -26.45 10.94 -22.16
C GLU A 208 -27.76 10.18 -21.99
N ALA A 209 -28.38 9.68 -23.06
CA ALA A 209 -29.57 8.83 -22.99
C ALA A 209 -29.31 7.54 -22.18
N ILE A 210 -28.14 6.91 -22.37
CA ILE A 210 -27.74 5.74 -21.56
C ILE A 210 -27.57 6.11 -20.09
N ARG A 211 -27.01 7.30 -19.79
CA ARG A 211 -26.86 7.81 -18.41
C ARG A 211 -28.22 8.14 -17.78
N ALA A 212 -29.14 8.73 -18.53
CA ALA A 212 -30.50 9.05 -18.08
C ALA A 212 -31.29 7.79 -17.69
N ARG A 213 -31.00 6.64 -18.33
CA ARG A 213 -31.60 5.34 -17.98
C ARG A 213 -31.07 4.76 -16.65
N TRP A 214 -30.03 5.33 -16.03
CA TRP A 214 -29.51 4.77 -14.78
C TRP A 214 -30.44 5.08 -13.60
N GLY A 215 -30.79 4.05 -12.83
CA GLY A 215 -31.46 4.22 -11.54
C GLY A 215 -30.57 4.90 -10.48
N PRO A 216 -31.17 5.33 -9.35
CA PRO A 216 -30.50 6.17 -8.36
C PRO A 216 -29.22 5.54 -7.78
N GLY A 217 -29.26 4.23 -7.42
CA GLY A 217 -28.08 3.56 -6.87
C GLY A 217 -26.89 3.47 -7.83
N ARG A 218 -27.15 3.24 -9.13
CA ARG A 218 -26.10 3.20 -10.15
C ARG A 218 -25.53 4.59 -10.41
N ALA A 219 -26.36 5.62 -10.43
CA ALA A 219 -25.92 7.00 -10.59
C ALA A 219 -24.97 7.42 -9.45
N LEU A 220 -25.39 7.22 -8.19
CA LEU A 220 -24.57 7.53 -7.00
C LEU A 220 -23.24 6.78 -7.00
N ALA A 221 -23.24 5.47 -7.28
CA ALA A 221 -22.00 4.68 -7.34
C ALA A 221 -21.02 5.17 -8.42
N ARG A 222 -21.52 5.68 -9.55
CA ARG A 222 -20.68 6.23 -10.63
C ARG A 222 -20.11 7.58 -10.25
N GLU A 223 -20.87 8.43 -9.57
CA GLU A 223 -20.39 9.69 -9.00
C GLU A 223 -19.32 9.46 -7.94
N GLU A 224 -19.55 8.53 -7.01
CA GLU A 224 -18.57 8.17 -5.99
C GLU A 224 -17.28 7.63 -6.60
N ARG A 225 -17.37 6.77 -7.64
CA ARG A 225 -16.18 6.31 -8.37
C ARG A 225 -15.39 7.46 -8.99
N ARG A 226 -16.06 8.49 -9.52
CA ARG A 226 -15.40 9.70 -10.03
C ARG A 226 -14.74 10.49 -8.90
N LYS A 227 -15.43 10.66 -7.76
CA LYS A 227 -14.88 11.32 -6.56
C LYS A 227 -13.62 10.59 -6.07
N ARG A 228 -13.67 9.27 -5.91
CA ARG A 228 -12.51 8.46 -5.51
C ARG A 228 -11.33 8.61 -6.46
N LYS A 229 -11.58 8.63 -7.78
CA LYS A 229 -10.51 8.90 -8.76
C LYS A 229 -9.90 10.29 -8.58
N ALA A 230 -10.73 11.31 -8.28
CA ALA A 230 -10.24 12.66 -8.03
C ALA A 230 -9.41 12.75 -6.74
N LEU A 231 -9.88 12.12 -5.65
CA LEU A 231 -9.17 12.05 -4.36
C LEU A 231 -7.82 11.35 -4.51
N LEU A 232 -7.77 10.22 -5.24
CA LEU A 232 -6.53 9.49 -5.52
C LEU A 232 -5.50 10.38 -6.22
N LEU A 233 -5.90 11.14 -7.24
CA LEU A 233 -5.01 12.04 -7.96
C LEU A 233 -4.53 13.24 -7.13
N ARG A 234 -5.24 13.58 -6.04
CA ARG A 234 -4.83 14.60 -5.06
C ARG A 234 -3.97 14.02 -3.92
N GLY A 235 -3.86 12.70 -3.81
CA GLY A 235 -3.17 12.02 -2.72
C GLY A 235 -3.97 11.94 -1.41
N GLU A 236 -5.30 12.02 -1.50
CA GLU A 236 -6.21 11.93 -0.34
C GLU A 236 -6.71 10.49 -0.07
N LEU A 237 -6.32 9.52 -0.91
CA LEU A 237 -6.66 8.08 -0.84
C LEU A 237 -5.42 7.21 -0.99
#